data_AF-A0A6M0P7A9-F1
#
_entry.id   AF-A0A6M0P7A9-F1
#
_cell.length_a   1.000
_cell.length_b   1.000
_cell.length_c   1.000
_cell.angle_alpha   90.00
_cell.angle_beta   90.00
_cell.angle_gamma   90.00
#
_symmetry.space_group_name_H-M   'P 1'
#
loop_
_entity.id
_entity.type
_entity.pdbx_description
1 polymer ?
#
loop_
_entity_poly.entity_id
_entity_poly.type
_entity_poly.pdbx_seq_one_letter_code
_entity_poly.pdbx_strand_id
1 'polypeptide(L)'
;MLMTSRVLKWVAGGLEALLGFPLIGGTIVLGLFWTPLVFMLALHIVALVITINENKKRTGHILGIITSCVGWIPIVGMVMHIISAIFLLIEAGKDEKYE
;
A
#
# COMPACT_ATOMS: atom_id res chain seq x y z
N MET A 1 -12.79 2.43 -19.62
CA MET A 1 -12.96 1.26 -18.74
C MET A 1 -12.07 1.47 -17.52
N LEU A 2 -12.65 1.65 -16.33
CA LEU A 2 -11.88 1.71 -15.09
C LEU A 2 -11.24 0.34 -14.85
N MET A 3 -9.91 0.28 -14.88
CA MET A 3 -9.17 -0.95 -14.59
C MET A 3 -9.20 -1.20 -13.08
N THR A 4 -9.40 -2.46 -12.69
CA THR A 4 -9.58 -2.83 -11.28
C THR A 4 -8.32 -2.54 -10.48
N SER A 5 -7.13 -2.78 -11.07
CA SER A 5 -5.85 -2.43 -10.43
C SER A 5 -5.72 -0.95 -10.12
N ARG A 6 -6.24 -0.06 -10.99
CA ARG A 6 -6.15 1.39 -10.77
C ARG A 6 -6.94 1.81 -9.54
N VAL A 7 -8.13 1.26 -9.36
CA VAL A 7 -8.95 1.50 -8.17
C VAL A 7 -8.25 0.94 -6.92
N LEU A 8 -7.72 -0.28 -6.98
CA LEU A 8 -6.99 -0.85 -5.85
C LEU A 8 -5.76 -0.03 -5.47
N LYS A 9 -5.03 0.55 -6.43
CA LYS A 9 -3.90 1.43 -6.12
C LYS A 9 -4.32 2.72 -5.42
N TRP A 10 -5.43 3.34 -5.84
CA TRP A 10 -5.98 4.50 -5.14
C TRP A 10 -6.39 4.16 -3.70
N VAL A 11 -7.10 3.04 -3.52
CA VAL A 11 -7.55 2.59 -2.19
C VAL A 11 -6.35 2.22 -1.32
N ALA A 12 -5.42 1.40 -1.82
CA ALA A 12 -4.22 0.99 -1.10
C ALA A 12 -3.33 2.20 -0.75
N GLY A 13 -3.11 3.11 -1.71
CA GLY A 13 -2.33 4.32 -1.48
C GLY A 13 -2.94 5.25 -0.43
N GLY A 14 -4.27 5.36 -0.40
CA GLY A 14 -4.98 6.11 0.64
C GLY A 14 -4.86 5.47 2.03
N LEU A 15 -4.98 4.13 2.12
CA LEU A 15 -4.80 3.40 3.37
C LEU A 15 -3.36 3.46 3.89
N GLU A 16 -2.38 3.30 3.01
CA GLU A 16 -0.95 3.46 3.32
C GLU A 16 -0.67 4.90 3.81
N ALA A 17 -1.24 5.92 3.17
CA ALA A 17 -1.08 7.31 3.62
C ALA A 17 -1.69 7.55 5.02
N LEU A 18 -2.84 6.93 5.31
CA LEU A 18 -3.49 6.98 6.61
C LEU A 18 -2.61 6.32 7.70
N LEU A 19 -2.08 5.13 7.41
CA LEU A 19 -1.21 4.37 8.33
C LEU A 19 0.20 4.97 8.46
N GLY A 20 0.67 5.69 7.45
CA GLY A 20 1.95 6.41 7.48
C GLY A 20 1.88 7.72 8.25
N PHE A 21 0.69 8.29 8.47
CA PHE A 21 0.54 9.54 9.18
C PHE A 21 0.91 9.38 10.66
N PRO A 22 1.84 10.17 11.24
CA PRO A 22 2.48 9.80 12.50
C PRO A 22 1.54 9.57 13.69
N LEU A 23 0.66 10.52 13.96
CA LEU A 23 -0.27 10.45 15.09
C LEU A 23 -1.42 9.47 14.82
N ILE A 24 -1.96 9.47 13.61
CA ILE A 24 -3.15 8.70 13.25
C ILE A 24 -2.78 7.24 12.99
N GLY A 25 -1.78 7.00 12.13
CA GLY A 25 -1.26 5.67 11.84
C GLY A 25 -0.67 5.00 13.07
N GLY A 26 0.15 5.71 13.86
CA GLY A 26 0.71 5.19 15.10
C GLY A 26 -0.36 4.75 16.11
N THR A 27 -1.40 5.57 16.30
CA THR A 27 -2.51 5.22 17.20
C THR A 27 -3.34 4.06 16.69
N ILE A 28 -3.60 3.96 15.38
CA ILE A 28 -4.32 2.85 14.76
C ILE A 28 -3.53 1.55 14.89
N VAL A 29 -2.25 1.54 14.54
CA VAL A 29 -1.40 0.34 14.57
C VAL A 29 -1.23 -0.18 16.00
N LEU A 30 -0.95 0.70 16.96
CA LEU A 30 -0.80 0.31 18.37
C LEU A 30 -2.14 -0.06 19.01
N GLY A 31 -3.20 0.71 18.76
CA GLY A 31 -4.53 0.47 19.32
C GLY A 31 -5.22 -0.77 18.78
N LEU A 32 -4.85 -1.23 17.58
CA LEU A 32 -5.35 -2.45 16.96
C LEU A 32 -4.32 -3.60 16.96
N PHE A 33 -3.30 -3.55 17.82
CA PHE A 33 -2.32 -4.63 18.00
C PHE A 33 -1.70 -5.12 16.68
N TRP A 34 -1.21 -4.22 15.82
CA TRP A 34 -0.61 -4.54 14.51
C TRP A 34 -1.50 -5.30 13.52
N THR A 35 -2.78 -5.55 13.85
CA THR A 35 -3.79 -6.12 12.94
C THR A 35 -3.87 -5.37 11.60
N PRO A 36 -3.77 -4.02 11.56
CA PRO A 36 -3.76 -3.29 10.28
C PRO A 36 -2.64 -3.71 9.33
N LEU A 37 -1.46 -4.11 9.82
CA LEU A 37 -0.36 -4.55 8.97
C LEU A 37 -0.69 -5.88 8.28
N VAL A 38 -1.30 -6.81 9.02
CA VAL A 38 -1.73 -8.11 8.46
C VAL A 38 -2.83 -7.91 7.41
N PHE A 39 -3.78 -7.00 7.69
CA PHE A 39 -4.82 -6.64 6.73
C PHE A 39 -4.22 -6.01 5.46
N MET A 40 -3.30 -5.06 5.60
CA MET A 40 -2.63 -4.43 4.46
C MET A 40 -1.80 -5.41 3.66
N LEU A 41 -1.09 -6.34 4.31
CA LEU A 41 -0.36 -7.40 3.65
C LEU A 41 -1.28 -8.24 2.73
N ALA A 42 -2.43 -8.67 3.25
CA ALA A 42 -3.41 -9.42 2.46
C ALA A 42 -3.95 -8.60 1.28
N LEU A 43 -4.30 -7.32 1.52
CA LEU A 43 -4.74 -6.41 0.47
C LEU A 43 -3.68 -6.28 -0.63
N HIS A 44 -2.42 -6.08 -0.26
CA HIS A 44 -1.31 -5.94 -1.20
C HIS A 44 -1.08 -7.20 -2.02
N ILE A 45 -1.18 -8.38 -1.44
CA ILE A 45 -1.06 -9.65 -2.17
C ILE A 45 -2.17 -9.78 -3.23
N VAL A 46 -3.44 -9.56 -2.83
CA VAL A 46 -4.58 -9.62 -3.77
C VAL A 46 -4.42 -8.59 -4.88
N ALA A 47 -4.06 -7.36 -4.53
CA ALA A 47 -3.87 -6.28 -5.48
C ALA A 47 -2.71 -6.54 -6.45
N LEU A 48 -1.62 -7.13 -5.96
CA LEU A 48 -0.49 -7.55 -6.77
C LEU A 48 -0.91 -8.59 -7.81
N VAL A 49 -1.69 -9.61 -7.41
CA VAL A 49 -2.21 -10.63 -8.34
C VAL A 49 -3.07 -10.00 -9.43
N ILE A 50 -3.99 -9.10 -9.09
CA ILE A 50 -4.84 -8.41 -10.08
C ILE A 50 -3.99 -7.56 -11.03
N THR A 51 -3.02 -6.83 -10.49
CA THR A 51 -2.10 -5.96 -11.24
C THR A 51 -1.21 -6.74 -12.21
N ILE A 52 -0.80 -7.95 -11.84
CA ILE A 52 -0.08 -8.89 -12.71
C ILE A 52 -0.95 -9.25 -13.92
N ASN A 53 -2.21 -9.63 -13.69
CA ASN A 53 -3.15 -10.02 -14.74
C ASN A 53 -3.46 -8.86 -15.71
N GLU A 54 -3.52 -7.63 -15.22
CA GLU A 54 -3.78 -6.44 -16.05
C GLU A 54 -2.52 -5.89 -16.76
N ASN A 55 -1.35 -6.53 -16.61
CA ASN A 55 -0.07 -6.05 -17.16
C ASN A 55 0.23 -4.58 -16.79
N LYS A 56 0.04 -4.25 -15.51
CA LYS A 56 0.27 -2.92 -14.93
C LYS A 56 1.44 -2.95 -13.95
N LYS A 57 2.09 -1.80 -13.71
CA LYS A 57 3.22 -1.73 -12.76
C LYS A 57 2.83 -2.24 -11.37
N ARG A 58 3.75 -2.96 -10.74
CA ARG A 58 3.55 -3.69 -9.48
C ARG A 58 4.32 -3.09 -8.31
N THR A 59 5.14 -2.06 -8.54
CA THR A 59 6.14 -1.56 -7.60
C THR A 59 5.49 -1.07 -6.31
N GLY A 60 4.39 -0.32 -6.41
CA GLY A 60 3.64 0.14 -5.25
C GLY A 60 3.13 -1.00 -4.35
N HIS A 61 2.59 -2.07 -4.94
CA HIS A 61 2.10 -3.19 -4.14
C HIS A 61 3.24 -4.03 -3.53
N ILE A 62 4.36 -4.20 -4.24
CA ILE A 62 5.55 -4.88 -3.71
C ILE A 62 6.12 -4.10 -2.52
N LEU A 63 6.23 -2.78 -2.63
CA LEU A 63 6.65 -1.92 -1.53
C LEU A 63 5.71 -2.06 -0.31
N GLY A 64 4.39 -2.09 -0.51
CA GLY A 64 3.43 -2.31 0.57
C GLY A 64 3.56 -3.66 1.29
N ILE A 65 3.93 -4.73 0.57
CA ILE A 65 4.27 -6.03 1.19
C ILE A 65 5.51 -5.88 2.08
N ILE A 66 6.55 -5.23 1.58
CA ILE A 66 7.78 -4.98 2.35
C ILE A 66 7.46 -4.12 3.58
N THR A 67 6.68 -3.04 3.41
CA THR A 67 6.20 -2.18 4.50
C THR A 67 5.49 -3.00 5.57
N SER A 68 4.60 -3.92 5.18
CA SER A 68 3.88 -4.77 6.14
C SER A 68 4.81 -5.72 6.91
N CYS A 69 5.89 -6.19 6.29
CA CYS A 69 6.90 -7.03 6.95
C CYS A 69 7.81 -6.24 7.90
N VAL A 70 8.10 -4.97 7.62
CA VAL A 70 9.00 -4.13 8.45
C VAL A 70 8.26 -3.14 9.37
N GLY A 71 6.94 -3.05 9.23
CA GLY A 71 6.09 -2.07 9.90
C GLY A 71 5.89 -2.30 11.40
N TRP A 72 6.36 -3.44 11.92
CA TRP A 72 6.38 -3.74 13.35
C TRP A 72 7.21 -2.74 14.18
N ILE A 73 8.18 -2.06 13.56
CA ILE A 73 8.98 -1.00 14.17
C ILE A 73 8.28 0.33 13.87
N PRO A 74 7.68 1.03 14.86
CA PRO A 74 6.76 2.13 14.59
C PRO A 74 7.31 3.22 13.65
N ILE A 75 8.52 3.73 13.91
CA ILE A 75 9.10 4.81 13.08
C ILE A 75 9.47 4.32 11.68
N VAL A 76 10.03 3.12 11.56
CA VAL A 76 10.37 2.53 10.26
C VAL A 76 9.10 2.25 9.46
N GLY A 77 8.06 1.72 10.11
CA GLY A 77 6.75 1.49 9.52
C GLY A 77 6.12 2.76 8.99
N MET A 78 6.14 3.86 9.77
CA MET A 78 5.60 5.15 9.32
C MET A 78 6.28 5.64 8.04
N VAL A 79 7.62 5.62 8.00
CA VAL A 79 8.37 6.05 6.81
C VAL A 79 8.06 5.14 5.61
N MET A 80 8.05 3.83 5.83
CA MET A 80 7.77 2.85 4.78
C MET A 80 6.34 2.95 4.25
N HIS A 81 5.35 3.24 5.10
CA HIS A 81 3.97 3.47 4.68
C HIS A 81 3.84 4.72 3.80
N ILE A 82 4.54 5.81 4.14
CA ILE A 82 4.56 7.02 3.30
C ILE A 82 5.20 6.74 1.93
N ILE A 83 6.32 6.01 1.90
CA ILE A 83 6.98 5.64 0.63
C ILE A 83 6.04 4.81 -0.24
N SER A 84 5.44 3.75 0.33
CA SER A 84 4.49 2.90 -0.38
C SER A 84 3.27 3.68 -0.90
N ALA A 85 2.71 4.57 -0.09
CA ALA A 85 1.61 5.45 -0.48
C ALA A 85 1.97 6.31 -1.70
N ILE A 86 3.14 6.96 -1.69
CA ILE A 86 3.60 7.81 -2.79
C ILE A 86 3.67 7.01 -4.09
N PHE A 87 4.31 5.83 -4.06
CA PHE A 87 4.40 4.98 -5.25
C PHE A 87 3.02 4.57 -5.75
N LEU A 88 2.15 4.03 -4.88
CA LEU A 88 0.81 3.61 -5.26
C LEU A 88 -0.02 4.73 -5.89
N LEU A 89 0.02 5.93 -5.32
CA LEU A 89 -0.77 7.08 -5.80
C LEU A 89 -0.24 7.63 -7.12
N ILE A 90 1.08 7.70 -7.29
CA ILE A 90 1.69 8.06 -8.59
C ILE A 90 1.30 7.03 -9.65
N GLU A 91 1.40 5.74 -9.32
CA GLU A 91 1.06 4.65 -10.21
C GLU A 91 -0.44 4.62 -10.56
N ALA A 92 -1.31 5.03 -9.63
CA ALA A 92 -2.75 5.11 -9.84
C ALA A 92 -3.15 6.31 -10.73
N GLY A 93 -2.41 7.42 -10.62
CA GLY A 93 -2.61 8.63 -11.42
C GLY A 93 -2.07 8.53 -12.84
N LYS A 94 -1.04 7.72 -13.06
CA LYS A 94 -0.48 7.42 -14.39
C LYS A 94 -1.22 6.24 -15.04
N ASP A 95 -1.44 6.26 -16.35
CA ASP A 95 -1.94 5.09 -17.08
C ASP A 95 -0.79 4.11 -17.34
N GLU A 96 -0.40 3.37 -16.29
CA GLU A 96 0.86 2.62 -16.29
C GLU A 96 0.73 1.21 -16.84
N LYS A 97 0.74 1.07 -18.16
CA LYS A 97 1.16 -0.21 -18.76
C LYS A 97 2.66 -0.41 -18.52
N TYR A 98 3.10 -1.67 -18.46
CA TYR A 98 4.50 -1.96 -18.74
C TYR A 98 4.77 -1.55 -20.19
N GLU A 99 5.57 -0.50 -20.38
CA GLU A 99 6.13 -0.18 -21.70
C GLU A 99 7.03 -1.32 -22.18
#